data_AF-A0A7C7H9D3-F1
#
_entry.id   AF-A0A7C7H9D3-F1
#
_cell.length_a   1.000
_cell.length_b   1.000
_cell.length_c   1.000
_cell.angle_alpha   90.00
_cell.angle_beta   90.00
_cell.angle_gamma   90.00
#
_symmetry.space_group_name_H-M   'P 1'
#
loop_
_entity.id
_entity.type
_entity.pdbx_description
1 polymer ?
#
loop_
_entity_poly.entity_id
_entity_poly.type
_entity_poly.pdbx_seq_one_letter_code
_entity_poly.pdbx_strand_id
1 'polypeptide(L)'
;MWSRRAFLRSTGLIGAATVATEVHGVGAIAEAAQSVADQTPEEVAQNEFFWREIQFGFTLDRTLTNLNNGNSCPSPRVVHEALKRYLDFSNQLPVNAGRL
;
A
#
# COMPACT_ATOMS: atom_id res chain seq x y z
N MET A 1 -27.79 -15.85 -4.47
CA MET A 1 -26.65 -15.35 -5.27
C MET A 1 -26.11 -14.09 -4.61
N TRP A 2 -24.85 -14.08 -4.17
CA TRP A 2 -24.26 -12.89 -3.56
C TRP A 2 -23.85 -11.88 -4.62
N SER A 3 -24.21 -10.60 -4.43
CA SER A 3 -23.70 -9.51 -5.28
C SER A 3 -22.33 -9.06 -4.80
N ARG A 4 -21.49 -8.54 -5.71
CA ARG A 4 -20.17 -7.98 -5.38
C ARG A 4 -20.24 -6.95 -4.23
N ARG A 5 -21.32 -6.16 -4.21
CA ARG A 5 -21.61 -5.17 -3.17
C ARG A 5 -21.96 -5.81 -1.81
N ALA A 6 -22.72 -6.91 -1.81
CA ALA A 6 -23.06 -7.63 -0.59
C ALA A 6 -21.83 -8.32 0.02
N PHE A 7 -20.96 -8.89 -0.81
CA PHE A 7 -19.68 -9.48 -0.40
C PHE A 7 -18.76 -8.44 0.25
N LEU A 8 -18.55 -7.28 -0.39
CA LEU A 8 -17.70 -6.22 0.17
C LEU A 8 -18.23 -5.66 1.50
N ARG A 9 -19.56 -5.56 1.66
CA ARG A 9 -20.18 -5.18 2.94
C ARG A 9 -19.97 -6.22 4.04
N SER A 10 -20.03 -7.51 3.72
CA SER A 10 -19.77 -8.56 4.72
C SER A 10 -18.32 -8.63 5.18
N THR A 11 -17.35 -8.28 4.30
CA THR A 11 -15.92 -8.28 4.66
C THR A 11 -15.50 -6.99 5.37
N GLY A 12 -16.16 -5.86 5.09
CA GLY A 12 -15.87 -4.57 5.73
C GLY A 12 -16.18 -4.52 7.23
N LEU A 13 -17.13 -5.32 7.71
CA LEU A 13 -17.45 -5.44 9.14
C LEU A 13 -16.43 -6.28 9.93
N ILE A 14 -15.61 -7.10 9.25
CA ILE A 14 -14.60 -7.96 9.89
C ILE A 14 -13.22 -7.28 9.90
N GLY A 15 -12.94 -6.34 8.98
CA GLY A 15 -11.67 -5.61 8.89
C GLY A 15 -11.41 -4.58 10.00
N ALA A 16 -12.39 -4.29 10.86
CA ALA A 16 -12.25 -3.38 11.99
C ALA A 16 -11.59 -4.02 13.22
N ALA A 17 -11.40 -5.34 13.24
CA ALA A 17 -10.70 -6.05 14.31
C ALA A 17 -9.19 -6.08 14.05
N THR A 18 -8.52 -4.98 14.42
CA THR A 18 -7.14 -4.89 14.93
C THR A 18 -6.21 -6.08 14.67
N VAL A 19 -5.40 -5.98 13.63
CA VAL A 19 -4.02 -6.51 13.66
C VAL A 19 -3.10 -5.30 13.74
N ALA A 20 -2.87 -4.84 14.97
CA ALA A 20 -1.81 -3.89 15.28
C ALA A 20 -0.49 -4.66 15.31
N THR A 21 0.03 -5.00 14.14
CA THR A 21 1.47 -5.14 13.97
C THR A 21 2.01 -3.72 13.79
N GLU A 22 3.06 -3.35 14.53
CA GLU A 22 3.82 -2.13 14.22
C GLU A 22 4.49 -2.31 12.86
N VAL A 23 3.71 -2.14 11.81
CA VAL A 23 4.20 -2.00 10.45
C VAL A 23 4.62 -0.55 10.35
N HIS A 24 5.92 -0.30 10.49
CA HIS A 24 6.51 1.00 10.22
C HIS A 24 6.02 1.50 8.84
N GLY A 25 5.06 2.44 8.85
CA GLY A 25 4.39 2.94 7.65
C GLY A 25 2.86 3.05 7.75
N VAL A 26 2.18 2.30 8.63
CA VAL A 26 0.71 2.38 8.77
C VAL A 26 0.29 3.67 9.48
N GLY A 27 1.10 4.19 10.42
CA GLY A 27 0.84 5.47 11.08
C GLY A 27 0.68 6.64 10.09
N ALA A 28 1.57 6.73 9.09
CA ALA A 28 1.49 7.77 8.06
C ALA A 28 0.25 7.62 7.16
N ILE A 29 -0.19 6.39 6.88
CA ILE A 29 -1.42 6.11 6.13
C ILE A 29 -2.66 6.47 6.98
N ALA A 30 -2.62 6.17 8.28
CA ALA A 30 -3.69 6.51 9.22
C ALA A 30 -3.80 8.04 9.42
N GLU A 31 -2.68 8.74 9.56
CA GLU A 31 -2.63 10.21 9.64
C GLU A 31 -3.14 10.86 8.35
N ALA A 32 -2.75 10.36 7.18
CA ALA A 32 -3.28 10.82 5.91
C ALA A 32 -4.78 10.55 5.80
N ALA A 33 -5.27 9.38 6.24
CA ALA A 33 -6.70 9.11 6.27
C ALA A 33 -7.45 10.04 7.25
N GLN A 34 -6.82 10.40 8.37
CA GLN A 34 -7.38 11.30 9.36
C GLN A 34 -7.52 12.74 8.84
N SER A 35 -6.65 13.18 7.92
CA SER A 35 -6.68 14.54 7.35
C SER A 35 -7.89 14.81 6.44
N VAL A 36 -8.62 13.77 6.06
CA VAL A 36 -9.84 13.85 5.25
C VAL A 36 -11.04 13.16 5.92
N ALA A 37 -10.95 12.85 7.23
CA ALA A 37 -11.96 12.07 7.93
C ALA A 37 -13.33 12.77 8.06
N ASP A 38 -13.35 14.10 7.94
CA ASP A 38 -14.54 14.94 7.96
C ASP A 38 -15.18 15.13 6.57
N GLN A 39 -14.53 14.65 5.51
CA GLN A 39 -15.01 14.75 4.13
C GLN A 39 -15.80 13.50 3.72
N THR A 40 -16.80 13.68 2.87
CA THR A 40 -17.52 12.57 2.24
C THR A 40 -16.61 11.85 1.23
N PRO A 41 -16.86 10.56 0.92
CA PRO A 41 -16.09 9.83 -0.09
C PRO A 41 -16.05 10.53 -1.45
N GLU A 42 -17.16 11.16 -1.84
CA GLU A 42 -17.28 11.92 -3.08
C GLU A 42 -16.38 13.17 -3.08
N GLU A 43 -16.28 13.87 -1.94
CA GLU A 43 -15.38 15.03 -1.77
C GLU A 43 -13.91 14.60 -1.79
N VAL A 44 -13.56 13.53 -1.07
CA VAL A 44 -12.18 12.99 -1.05
C VAL A 44 -11.77 12.52 -2.44
N ALA A 45 -12.68 11.92 -3.21
CA ALA A 45 -12.39 11.49 -4.58
C ALA A 45 -11.98 12.65 -5.50
N GLN A 46 -12.48 13.86 -5.25
CA GLN A 46 -12.13 15.07 -6.01
C GLN A 46 -10.93 15.84 -5.42
N ASN A 47 -10.41 15.43 -4.26
CA ASN A 47 -9.35 16.15 -3.55
C ASN A 47 -7.96 15.83 -4.16
N GLU A 48 -7.54 16.62 -5.15
CA GLU A 48 -6.26 16.42 -5.82
C GLU A 48 -5.03 16.58 -4.90
N PHE A 49 -5.11 17.38 -3.85
CA PHE A 49 -4.00 17.53 -2.90
C PHE A 49 -3.79 16.24 -2.11
N PHE A 50 -4.87 15.63 -1.62
CA PHE A 50 -4.82 14.34 -0.94
C PHE A 50 -4.24 13.24 -1.84
N TRP A 51 -4.73 13.11 -3.08
CA TRP A 51 -4.25 12.08 -4.00
C TRP A 51 -2.82 12.29 -4.47
N ARG A 52 -2.37 13.56 -4.59
CA ARG A 52 -0.98 13.90 -4.90
C ARG A 52 -0.03 13.40 -3.82
N GLU A 53 -0.36 13.59 -2.55
CA GLU A 53 0.44 13.10 -1.43
C GLU A 53 0.55 11.56 -1.44
N ILE A 54 -0.57 10.86 -1.69
CA ILE A 54 -0.57 9.40 -1.88
C ILE A 54 0.37 8.99 -3.02
N GLN A 55 0.31 9.68 -4.17
CA GLN A 55 1.18 9.37 -5.30
C GLN A 55 2.67 9.59 -4.97
N PHE A 56 3.03 10.56 -4.14
CA PHE A 56 4.41 10.77 -3.67
C PHE A 56 4.91 9.67 -2.71
N GLY A 57 4.00 8.84 -2.20
CA GLY A 57 4.33 7.59 -1.52
C GLY A 57 5.00 6.55 -2.42
N PHE A 58 4.97 6.71 -3.74
CA PHE A 58 5.53 5.76 -4.71
C PHE A 58 6.65 6.39 -5.55
N THR A 59 7.58 5.55 -6.04
CA THR A 59 8.70 5.95 -6.90
C THR A 59 8.45 5.54 -8.36
N LEU A 60 7.31 5.96 -8.92
CA LEU A 60 6.92 5.63 -10.29
C LEU A 60 7.47 6.63 -11.29
N ASP A 61 7.71 6.16 -12.52
CA ASP A 61 7.94 7.02 -13.67
C ASP A 61 6.66 7.83 -13.98
N ARG A 62 6.77 9.16 -13.91
CA ARG A 62 5.64 10.09 -14.09
C ARG A 62 5.24 10.27 -15.55
N THR A 63 5.98 9.71 -16.49
CA THR A 63 5.61 9.67 -17.92
C THR A 63 4.63 8.54 -18.23
N LEU A 64 4.44 7.59 -17.29
CA LEU A 64 3.58 6.42 -17.47
C LEU A 64 2.30 6.52 -16.63
N THR A 65 1.16 6.32 -17.28
CA THR A 65 -0.14 6.22 -16.60
C THR A 65 -0.49 4.76 -16.35
N ASN A 66 -0.45 4.32 -15.09
CA ASN A 66 -0.82 2.95 -14.73
C ASN A 66 -2.32 2.84 -14.42
N LEU A 67 -3.07 2.21 -15.32
CA LEU A 67 -4.50 1.91 -15.15
C LEU A 67 -4.75 0.45 -14.72
N ASN A 68 -3.71 -0.32 -14.41
CA ASN A 68 -3.77 -1.75 -14.09
C ASN A 68 -3.46 -2.07 -12.61
N ASN A 69 -3.48 -1.06 -11.73
CA ASN A 69 -3.16 -1.23 -10.31
C ASN A 69 -3.99 -2.33 -9.60
N GLY A 70 -5.19 -2.66 -10.11
CA GLY A 70 -6.04 -3.72 -9.55
C GLY A 70 -5.53 -5.15 -9.78
N ASN A 71 -4.64 -5.37 -10.75
CA ASN A 71 -4.00 -6.68 -10.99
C ASN A 71 -2.60 -6.72 -10.37
N SER A 72 -1.80 -5.66 -10.57
CA SER A 72 -0.49 -5.53 -9.95
C SER A 72 -0.23 -4.09 -9.58
N CYS A 73 -0.33 -3.80 -8.29
CA CYS A 73 0.01 -2.49 -7.74
C CYS A 73 1.51 -2.43 -7.48
N PRO A 74 2.21 -1.36 -7.90
CA PRO A 74 3.58 -1.10 -7.46
C PRO A 74 3.67 -1.04 -5.94
N SER A 75 4.83 -1.42 -5.38
CA SER A 75 5.05 -1.27 -3.94
C SER A 75 5.31 0.21 -3.58
N PRO A 76 4.76 0.72 -2.47
CA PRO A 76 5.14 2.03 -1.94
C PRO A 76 6.65 2.13 -1.68
N ARG A 77 7.20 3.35 -1.71
CA ARG A 77 8.63 3.63 -1.56
C ARG A 77 9.21 2.96 -0.32
N VAL A 78 8.55 3.05 0.84
CA VAL A 78 9.05 2.45 2.08
C VAL A 78 9.25 0.93 1.98
N VAL A 79 8.32 0.23 1.32
CA VAL A 79 8.38 -1.22 1.10
C VAL A 79 9.46 -1.54 0.07
N HIS A 80 9.48 -0.80 -1.03
CA HIS A 80 10.43 -1.01 -2.12
C HIS A 80 11.89 -0.77 -1.67
N GLU A 81 12.14 0.25 -0.86
CA GLU A 81 13.45 0.50 -0.25
C GLU A 81 13.84 -0.55 0.78
N ALA A 82 12.89 -1.09 1.55
CA ALA A 82 13.17 -2.20 2.45
C ALA A 82 13.58 -3.46 1.67
N LEU A 83 12.87 -3.78 0.59
CA LEU A 83 13.20 -4.91 -0.27
C LEU A 83 14.62 -4.80 -0.83
N LYS A 84 15.02 -3.61 -1.33
CA LYS A 84 16.38 -3.36 -1.81
C LYS A 84 17.43 -3.67 -0.74
N ARG A 85 17.26 -3.16 0.48
CA ARG A 85 18.19 -3.43 1.59
C ARG A 85 18.31 -4.92 1.92
N TYR A 86 17.20 -5.65 1.91
CA TYR A 86 17.23 -7.09 2.15
C TYR A 86 17.89 -7.86 1.00
N LEU A 87 17.70 -7.41 -0.24
CA LEU A 87 18.38 -8.00 -1.39
C LEU A 87 19.89 -7.76 -1.31
N ASP A 88 20.31 -6.54 -0.98
CA ASP A 88 21.72 -6.20 -0.77
C ASP A 88 22.34 -7.06 0.34
N PHE A 89 21.62 -7.22 1.46
CA PHE A 89 22.03 -8.10 2.55
C PHE A 89 22.15 -9.56 2.10
N SER A 90 21.15 -10.09 1.38
CA SER A 90 21.17 -11.46 0.87
C SER A 90 22.37 -11.72 -0.05
N ASN A 91 22.79 -10.73 -0.83
CA ASN A 91 23.93 -10.83 -1.73
C ASN A 91 25.29 -10.74 -1.01
N GLN A 92 25.32 -10.35 0.27
CA GLN A 92 26.53 -10.39 1.11
C GLN A 92 26.72 -11.75 1.81
N LEU A 93 25.68 -12.58 1.86
CA LEU A 93 25.74 -13.86 2.55
C LEU A 93 26.52 -14.90 1.73
N PRO A 94 27.30 -15.77 2.38
CA PRO A 94 27.95 -16.86 1.68
C PRO A 94 26.91 -17.76 1.02
N VAL A 95 27.11 -18.05 -0.27
CA VAL A 95 26.33 -19.07 -0.95
C VAL A 95 26.80 -20.42 -0.40
N ASN A 96 25.98 -21.06 0.44
CA ASN A 96 26.18 -22.47 0.77
C ASN A 96 25.82 -23.30 -0.47
N ALA A 97 26.75 -23.39 -1.43
CA ALA A 97 26.74 -24.41 -2.46
C ALA A 97 27.07 -25.73 -1.76
N GLY A 98 26.07 -26.34 -1.14
CA GLY A 98 26.21 -27.64 -0.50
C GLY A 98 26.78 -28.63 -1.51
N ARG A 99 28.03 -29.01 -1.32
CA ARG A 99 28.59 -30.23 -1.89
C ARG A 99 27.86 -31.39 -1.21
N LEU A 100 26.81 -31.89 -1.87
CA LEU A 100 26.35 -33.26 -1.71
C LEU A 100 27.23 -34.17 -2.58
#